data_AF-A0A3M0XL67-F1
#
_entry.id   AF-A0A3M0XL67-F1
#
_cell.length_a   1.000
_cell.length_b   1.000
_cell.length_c   1.000
_cell.angle_alpha   90.00
_cell.angle_beta   90.00
_cell.angle_gamma   90.00
#
_symmetry.space_group_name_H-M   'P 1'
#
loop_
_entity.id
_entity.type
_entity.pdbx_description
1 polymer ?
#
loop_
_entity_poly.entity_id
_entity_poly.type
_entity_poly.pdbx_seq_one_letter_code
_entity_poly.pdbx_strand_id
1 'polypeptide(L)'
;MKKFILAVVAVFITWSVLDMIIHGLILQPLYAGSAELWRPEGEMMMTLMYIVSILSSIFFVWIYYALINKSLKNGVLYGLLFGLGTGISMGYGTYSFMPIPYLLALG
;
A
#
# COMPACT_ATOMS: atom_id res chain seq x y z
N MET A 1 -22.50 3.91 -4.16
CA MET A 1 -21.92 3.69 -2.81
C MET A 1 -21.75 2.21 -2.47
N LYS A 2 -22.80 1.37 -2.42
CA LYS A 2 -22.66 -0.09 -2.12
C LYS A 2 -21.60 -0.81 -2.97
N LYS A 3 -21.62 -0.63 -4.30
CA LYS A 3 -20.63 -1.23 -5.22
C LYS A 3 -19.20 -0.74 -4.98
N PHE A 4 -19.03 0.52 -4.57
CA PHE A 4 -17.71 1.09 -4.26
C PHE A 4 -17.12 0.45 -3.00
N ILE A 5 -17.90 0.38 -1.92
CA ILE A 5 -17.46 -0.26 -0.67
C ILE A 5 -17.10 -1.73 -0.90
N LEU A 6 -17.95 -2.47 -1.63
CA LEU A 6 -17.68 -3.87 -1.98
C LEU A 6 -16.39 -4.02 -2.79
N ALA A 7 -16.13 -3.12 -3.74
CA ALA A 7 -14.89 -3.14 -4.51
C ALA A 7 -13.66 -2.85 -3.63
N VAL A 8 -13.73 -1.87 -2.71
CA VAL A 8 -12.65 -1.59 -1.75
C VAL A 8 -12.36 -2.81 -0.88
N VAL A 9 -13.40 -3.44 -0.32
CA VAL A 9 -13.25 -4.64 0.50
C VAL A 9 -12.65 -5.79 -0.30
N ALA A 10 -13.11 -6.02 -1.54
CA ALA A 10 -12.58 -7.07 -2.41
C ALA A 10 -11.10 -6.84 -2.74
N VAL A 11 -10.71 -5.61 -3.08
CA VAL A 11 -9.31 -5.25 -3.33
C VAL A 11 -8.46 -5.44 -2.08
N PHE A 12 -8.89 -4.92 -0.94
CA PHE A 12 -8.15 -5.04 0.32
C PHE A 12 -7.92 -6.49 0.73
N ILE A 13 -8.94 -7.34 0.66
CA ILE A 13 -8.83 -8.76 1.00
C ILE A 13 -7.91 -9.47 0.00
N THR A 14 -8.13 -9.27 -1.30
CA THR A 14 -7.32 -9.93 -2.33
C THR A 14 -5.85 -9.55 -2.20
N TRP A 15 -5.57 -8.27 -2.01
CA TRP A 15 -4.21 -7.77 -1.81
C TRP A 15 -3.60 -8.34 -0.52
N SER A 16 -4.32 -8.36 0.60
CA SER A 16 -3.81 -8.93 1.85
C SER A 16 -3.45 -10.42 1.71
N VAL A 17 -4.26 -11.19 0.97
CA VAL A 17 -3.96 -12.60 0.67
C VAL A 17 -2.71 -12.73 -0.20
N LEU A 18 -2.60 -11.88 -1.23
CA LEU A 18 -1.40 -11.85 -2.09
C LEU A 18 -0.16 -11.47 -1.29
N ASP A 19 -0.23 -10.47 -0.42
CA ASP A 19 0.88 -10.04 0.42
C ASP A 19 1.34 -11.18 1.33
N MET A 20 0.41 -11.89 1.98
CA MET A 20 0.74 -13.05 2.80
C MET A 20 1.45 -14.15 2.00
N ILE A 21 0.98 -14.44 0.78
CA ILE A 21 1.59 -15.46 -0.08
C ILE A 21 2.98 -15.00 -0.55
N ILE A 22 3.07 -13.79 -1.09
CA ILE A 22 4.30 -13.25 -1.68
C ILE A 22 5.35 -13.05 -0.60
N HIS A 23 5.02 -12.34 0.48
CA HIS A 23 6.00 -11.99 1.51
C HIS A 23 6.23 -13.11 2.53
N GLY A 24 5.16 -13.82 2.93
CA GLY A 24 5.23 -14.86 3.95
C GLY A 24 5.70 -16.22 3.45
N LEU A 25 5.52 -16.54 2.15
CA LEU A 25 5.93 -17.83 1.59
C LEU A 25 7.06 -17.69 0.54
N ILE A 26 6.88 -16.81 -0.45
CA ILE A 26 7.80 -16.74 -1.59
C ILE A 26 9.09 -16.01 -1.22
N LEU A 27 8.98 -14.84 -0.57
CA LEU A 27 10.11 -13.96 -0.28
C LEU A 27 10.72 -14.18 1.11
N GLN A 28 10.11 -15.00 1.96
CA GLN A 28 10.58 -15.24 3.32
C GLN A 28 12.08 -15.62 3.41
N PRO A 29 12.62 -16.50 2.54
CA PRO A 29 14.05 -16.83 2.59
C PRO A 29 14.96 -15.63 2.31
N LEU A 30 14.53 -14.71 1.45
CA LEU A 30 15.27 -13.49 1.14
C LEU A 30 15.23 -12.50 2.32
N TYR A 31 14.12 -12.46 3.06
CA TYR A 31 14.02 -11.66 4.29
C TYR A 31 14.87 -12.21 5.42
N ALA A 32 14.94 -13.53 5.57
CA ALA A 32 15.87 -14.16 6.53
C ALA A 32 17.34 -13.82 6.21
N GLY A 33 17.70 -13.78 4.92
CA GLY A 33 19.05 -13.41 4.47
C GLY A 33 19.37 -11.91 4.50
N SER A 34 18.40 -11.06 4.85
CA SER A 34 18.55 -9.59 4.94
C SER A 34 17.98 -9.02 6.23
N ALA A 35 17.96 -9.83 7.30
CA ALA A 35 17.30 -9.53 8.57
C ALA A 35 17.72 -8.17 9.17
N GLU A 36 18.95 -7.74 8.92
CA GLU A 36 19.52 -6.46 9.35
C GLU A 36 18.82 -5.22 8.76
N LEU A 37 18.09 -5.35 7.66
CA LEU A 37 17.33 -4.26 7.04
C LEU A 37 15.95 -4.07 7.67
N TRP A 38 15.47 -5.06 8.41
CA TRP A 38 14.09 -5.12 8.92
C TRP A 38 14.06 -4.83 10.42
N ARG A 39 12.92 -4.34 10.89
CA ARG A 39 12.61 -4.27 12.32
C ARG A 39 12.54 -5.71 12.87
N PRO A 40 12.89 -5.92 14.14
CA PRO A 40 12.51 -7.14 14.84
C PRO A 40 11.00 -7.38 14.72
N GLU A 41 10.57 -8.64 14.62
CA GLU A 41 9.16 -9.00 14.38
C GLU A 41 8.20 -8.35 15.40
N GLY A 42 8.58 -8.32 16.68
CA GLY A 42 7.80 -7.68 17.75
C GLY A 42 7.76 -6.14 17.70
N GLU A 43 8.55 -5.50 16.85
CA GLU A 43 8.62 -4.06 16.65
C GLU A 43 8.02 -3.61 15.31
N MET A 44 7.58 -4.56 14.47
CA MET A 44 6.91 -4.25 13.20
C MET A 44 5.56 -3.55 13.47
N MET A 45 5.30 -2.48 12.73
CA MET A 45 4.12 -1.63 12.94
C MET A 45 2.91 -2.18 12.16
N MET A 46 2.42 -3.35 12.55
CA MET A 46 1.34 -4.05 11.83
C MET A 46 0.08 -3.19 11.65
N THR A 47 -0.29 -2.39 12.66
CA THR A 47 -1.42 -1.45 12.56
C THR A 47 -1.20 -0.41 11.45
N LEU A 48 0.01 0.14 11.34
CA LEU A 48 0.35 1.09 10.29
C LEU A 48 0.27 0.43 8.91
N MET A 49 0.80 -0.80 8.78
CA MET A 49 0.69 -1.58 7.55
C MET A 49 -0.78 -1.73 7.12
N TYR A 50 -1.67 -2.19 8.02
CA TYR A 50 -3.09 -2.34 7.70
C TYR A 50 -3.77 -1.01 7.32
N ILE A 51 -3.45 0.09 8.02
CA ILE A 51 -3.96 1.43 7.70
C ILE A 51 -3.52 1.84 6.29
N VAL A 52 -2.25 1.64 5.95
CA VAL A 52 -1.73 1.96 4.62
C VAL A 52 -2.43 1.10 3.57
N SER A 53 -2.51 -0.22 3.76
CA SER A 53 -3.15 -1.14 2.81
C SER A 53 -4.63 -0.81 2.55
N ILE A 54 -5.40 -0.45 3.58
CA ILE A 54 -6.81 -0.06 3.37
C ILE A 54 -6.92 1.29 2.67
N LEU A 55 -6.08 2.28 3.02
CA LEU A 55 -6.06 3.57 2.32
C LEU A 55 -5.66 3.40 0.85
N SER A 56 -4.60 2.62 0.56
CA SER A 56 -4.19 2.30 -0.80
C SER A 56 -5.33 1.64 -1.58
N SER A 57 -6.06 0.70 -0.96
CA SER A 57 -7.22 0.05 -1.58
C SER A 57 -8.35 1.04 -1.89
N ILE A 58 -8.64 1.98 -0.97
CA ILE A 58 -9.61 3.05 -1.20
C ILE A 58 -9.20 3.94 -2.36
N PHE A 59 -7.94 4.42 -2.38
CA PHE A 59 -7.44 5.28 -3.45
C PHE A 59 -7.43 4.57 -4.80
N PHE A 60 -6.99 3.31 -4.84
CA PHE A 60 -6.99 2.49 -6.06
C PHE A 60 -8.40 2.40 -6.67
N VAL A 61 -9.39 2.00 -5.86
CA VAL A 61 -10.78 1.87 -6.32
C VAL A 61 -11.38 3.24 -6.67
N TRP A 62 -11.08 4.28 -5.89
CA TRP A 62 -11.62 5.61 -6.12
C TRP A 62 -11.06 6.26 -7.40
N ILE A 63 -9.77 6.10 -7.65
CA ILE A 63 -9.13 6.54 -8.90
C ILE A 63 -9.86 5.92 -10.09
N TYR A 64 -10.08 4.60 -10.08
CA TYR A 64 -10.85 3.94 -11.14
C TYR A 64 -12.28 4.49 -11.22
N TYR A 65 -12.99 4.53 -10.09
CA TYR A 65 -14.38 4.97 -10.03
C TYR A 65 -14.60 6.40 -10.55
N ALA A 66 -13.70 7.32 -10.23
CA ALA A 66 -13.83 8.74 -10.55
C ALA A 66 -13.21 9.12 -11.91
N LEU A 67 -12.14 8.42 -12.34
CA LEU A 67 -11.28 8.88 -13.44
C LEU A 67 -11.24 7.93 -14.64
N ILE A 68 -12.12 6.91 -14.70
CA ILE A 68 -12.17 5.94 -15.80
C ILE A 68 -12.35 6.57 -17.20
N ASN A 69 -13.05 7.70 -17.28
CA ASN A 69 -13.27 8.39 -18.54
C ASN A 69 -12.03 9.17 -18.96
N LYS A 70 -11.51 8.91 -20.16
CA LYS A 70 -10.32 9.57 -20.68
C LYS A 70 -10.56 11.06 -20.93
N SER A 71 -9.77 11.91 -20.29
CA SER A 71 -9.64 13.34 -20.60
C SER A 71 -8.29 13.85 -20.08
N LEU A 72 -7.79 14.97 -20.59
CA LEU A 72 -6.55 15.58 -20.07
C LEU A 72 -6.69 15.89 -18.57
N LYS A 73 -7.82 16.46 -18.16
CA LYS A 73 -8.14 16.73 -16.74
C LYS A 73 -8.03 15.47 -15.90
N ASN A 74 -8.66 14.37 -16.33
CA ASN A 74 -8.63 13.12 -15.58
C ASN A 74 -7.24 12.47 -15.59
N GLY A 75 -6.47 12.61 -16.67
CA GLY A 75 -5.08 12.15 -16.72
C GLY A 75 -4.17 12.90 -15.73
N VAL A 76 -4.29 14.22 -15.65
CA VAL A 76 -3.54 15.05 -14.68
C VAL A 76 -3.97 14.69 -13.25
N LEU A 77 -5.28 14.60 -12.99
CA LEU A 77 -5.79 14.20 -11.67
C LEU A 77 -5.32 12.80 -11.30
N TYR A 78 -5.35 11.85 -12.24
CA TYR A 78 -4.84 10.50 -12.03
C TYR A 78 -3.38 10.55 -11.61
N GLY A 79 -2.53 11.24 -12.37
CA GLY A 79 -1.10 11.33 -12.07
C GLY A 79 -0.82 11.92 -10.68
N LEU A 80 -1.52 12.99 -10.32
CA LEU A 80 -1.37 13.64 -9.01
C LEU A 80 -1.85 12.75 -7.86
N LEU A 81 -3.04 12.15 -7.99
CA LEU A 81 -3.64 11.34 -6.94
C LEU A 81 -2.95 9.99 -6.78
N PHE A 82 -2.57 9.37 -7.90
CA PHE A 82 -1.76 8.17 -7.90
C PHE A 82 -0.39 8.48 -7.28
N GLY A 83 0.33 9.49 -7.76
CA GLY A 83 1.65 9.85 -7.26
C GLY A 83 1.68 10.13 -5.75
N LEU A 84 0.75 10.96 -5.26
CA LEU A 84 0.63 11.23 -3.81
C LEU A 84 0.21 9.98 -3.03
N GLY A 85 -0.84 9.28 -3.50
CA GLY A 85 -1.39 8.12 -2.82
C GLY A 85 -0.38 6.97 -2.73
N THR A 86 0.26 6.61 -3.84
CA THR A 86 1.25 5.53 -3.88
C THR A 86 2.57 5.95 -3.26
N GLY A 87 3.04 7.18 -3.44
CA GLY A 87 4.28 7.65 -2.83
C GLY A 87 4.22 7.58 -1.30
N ILE A 88 3.17 8.17 -0.72
CA ILE A 88 2.95 8.16 0.73
C ILE A 88 2.73 6.72 1.22
N SER A 89 1.90 5.92 0.52
CA SER A 89 1.66 4.52 0.90
C SER A 89 2.94 3.68 0.88
N MET A 90 3.81 3.86 -0.12
CA MET A 90 5.09 3.15 -0.22
C MET A 90 6.05 3.55 0.91
N GLY A 91 6.14 4.84 1.23
CA GLY A 91 6.99 5.35 2.32
C GLY A 91 6.57 4.79 3.68
N TYR A 92 5.29 4.93 4.05
CA TYR A 92 4.77 4.41 5.32
C TYR A 92 4.67 2.88 5.36
N GLY A 93 4.40 2.23 4.22
CA GLY A 93 4.46 0.78 4.09
C GLY A 93 5.87 0.26 4.39
N THR A 94 6.90 0.91 3.83
CA THR A 94 8.30 0.57 4.11
C THR A 94 8.65 0.83 5.58
N TYR A 95 8.26 1.99 6.13
CA TYR A 95 8.51 2.34 7.52
C TYR A 95 7.89 1.36 8.53
N SER A 96 6.78 0.71 8.15
CA SER A 96 6.13 -0.29 9.01
C SER A 96 6.99 -1.52 9.26
N PHE A 97 7.89 -1.86 8.34
CA PHE A 97 8.76 -3.04 8.42
C PHE A 97 10.25 -2.70 8.55
N MET A 98 10.68 -1.53 8.10
CA MET A 98 12.07 -1.10 8.13
C MET A 98 12.26 0.13 9.04
N PRO A 99 13.37 0.23 9.78
CA PRO A 99 13.67 1.37 10.64
C PRO A 99 14.23 2.57 9.86
N ILE A 100 13.55 2.98 8.78
CA ILE A 100 13.95 4.17 8.02
C ILE A 100 13.63 5.47 8.79
N PRO A 101 14.34 6.58 8.55
CA PRO A 101 13.98 7.87 9.14
C PRO A 101 12.56 8.30 8.77
N TYR A 102 11.81 8.89 9.71
CA TYR A 102 10.43 9.31 9.46
C TYR A 102 10.29 10.27 8.27
N LEU A 103 11.25 11.19 8.09
CA LEU A 103 11.22 12.13 6.97
C LEU A 103 11.31 11.40 5.60
N LEU A 104 12.03 10.27 5.54
CA LEU A 104 12.08 9.43 4.34
C LEU A 104 10.76 8.70 4.09
N ALA A 105 10.04 8.33 5.16
CA ALA A 105 8.72 7.71 5.06
C ALA A 105 7.64 8.69 4.57
N LEU A 106 7.80 9.99 4.89
CA LEU A 106 6.86 11.04 4.51
C LEU A 106 6.97 11.43 3.02
N GLY A 107 8.17 11.35 2.45
CA GLY A 107 8.48 11.76 1.07
C GLY A 107 9.25 13.07 0.99
#